data_AF-A0A973SLR0-F1
#
_entry.id   AF-A0A973SLR0-F1
#
_cell.length_a   1.000
_cell.length_b   1.000
_cell.length_c   1.000
_cell.angle_alpha   90.00
_cell.angle_beta   90.00
_cell.angle_gamma   90.00
#
_symmetry.space_group_name_H-M   'P 1'
#
loop_
_entity.id
_entity.type
_entity.pdbx_description
1 polymer ?
#
loop_
_entity_poly.entity_id
_entity_poly.type
_entity_poly.pdbx_seq_one_letter_code
_entity_poly.pdbx_strand_id
1 'polypeptide(L)'
;MSEPMIIRARVQAPVKEVRHALTDAATLRVWLAEHAEVELPDTFAFWGRTTPEGDAPHQRLLHADERTVRFAWLLDGVETTTEIQVEEEGEASTIVTLSQTHFDFQDVITGASIRGVLQTYWGQALMNLAEHFEGRELTPRADYSASDMRAEVTIDASPDKVFQSLIDSDAVTEWFGFPIEIEPHVGGRFAMGGLANDPNPAKVLELEPGRKFSLDWGAPGIGAWELEGSEGRTRLTLVQSGFDAARPPYAAWGGILSGVAELRRYHEVPDWRPVFLDAA
;
A
#
# COMPACT_ATOMS: atom_id res chain seq x y z
N MET A 1 22.95 -10.90 7.91
CA MET A 1 21.69 -10.15 7.76
C MET A 1 21.42 -10.06 6.28
N SER A 2 20.19 -10.31 5.84
CA SER A 2 19.79 -10.04 4.44
C SER A 2 19.92 -8.54 4.15
N GLU A 3 20.04 -8.20 2.87
CA GLU A 3 19.93 -6.80 2.46
C GLU A 3 18.55 -6.26 2.86
N PRO A 4 18.46 -5.03 3.37
CA PRO A 4 17.18 -4.44 3.74
C PRO A 4 16.31 -4.23 2.50
N MET A 5 14.99 -4.36 2.69
CA MET A 5 14.03 -3.91 1.69
C MET A 5 14.09 -2.39 1.58
N ILE A 6 14.13 -1.88 0.36
CA ILE A 6 14.11 -0.45 0.06
C ILE A 6 12.83 -0.10 -0.70
N ILE A 7 12.13 0.95 -0.28
CA ILE A 7 11.00 1.55 -1.00
C ILE A 7 11.28 3.04 -1.18
N ARG A 8 11.15 3.55 -2.39
CA ARG A 8 11.33 4.96 -2.71
C ARG A 8 10.02 5.55 -3.21
N ALA A 9 9.63 6.68 -2.64
CA ALA A 9 8.39 7.36 -2.96
C ALA A 9 8.64 8.85 -3.22
N ARG A 10 7.94 9.43 -4.19
CA ARG A 10 7.90 10.88 -4.42
C ARG A 10 6.71 11.49 -3.70
N VAL A 11 6.96 12.58 -2.97
CA VAL A 11 5.94 13.37 -2.29
C VAL A 11 6.00 14.81 -2.80
N GLN A 12 4.85 15.36 -3.23
CA GLN A 12 4.73 16.70 -3.82
C GLN A 12 4.67 17.79 -2.74
N ALA A 13 5.73 17.87 -1.95
CA ALA A 13 5.92 18.92 -0.95
C ALA A 13 7.42 19.20 -0.69
N PRO A 14 7.77 20.41 -0.21
CA PRO A 14 9.13 20.73 0.18
C PRO A 14 9.66 19.80 1.28
N VAL A 15 10.95 19.50 1.25
CA VAL A 15 11.60 18.55 2.19
C VAL A 15 11.35 18.87 3.66
N LYS A 16 11.24 20.17 4.00
CA LYS A 16 10.97 20.61 5.37
C LYS A 16 9.56 20.22 5.84
N GLU A 17 8.57 20.26 4.95
CA GLU A 17 7.19 19.90 5.26
C GLU A 17 7.04 18.39 5.38
N VAL A 18 7.62 17.64 4.45
CA VAL A 18 7.67 16.17 4.53
C VAL A 18 8.39 15.73 5.79
N ARG A 19 9.54 16.36 6.09
CA ARG A 19 10.28 16.08 7.32
C ARG A 19 9.46 16.36 8.56
N HIS A 20 8.70 17.45 8.60
CA HIS A 20 7.78 17.75 9.70
C HIS A 20 6.70 16.67 9.84
N ALA A 21 6.07 16.27 8.73
CA ALA A 21 5.05 15.22 8.71
C ALA A 21 5.55 13.85 9.20
N LEU A 22 6.85 13.57 9.07
CA LEU A 22 7.49 12.36 9.58
C LEU A 22 7.74 12.40 11.10
N THR A 23 7.67 13.54 11.78
CA THR A 23 7.92 13.63 13.24
C THR A 23 6.91 14.47 14.01
N ASP A 24 5.83 14.90 13.38
CA ASP A 24 4.72 15.54 14.07
C ASP A 24 3.66 14.49 14.40
N ALA A 25 3.35 14.32 15.69
CA ALA A 25 2.43 13.29 16.15
C ALA A 25 1.01 13.49 15.60
N ALA A 26 0.57 14.73 15.36
CA ALA A 26 -0.75 14.97 14.77
C ALA A 26 -0.78 14.52 13.30
N THR A 27 0.29 14.81 12.56
CA THR A 27 0.41 14.43 11.16
C THR A 27 0.57 12.91 10.99
N LEU A 28 1.35 12.24 11.83
CA LEU A 28 1.47 10.77 11.83
C LEU A 28 0.12 10.08 12.09
N ARG A 29 -0.74 10.66 12.94
CA ARG A 29 -2.09 10.13 13.19
C ARG A 29 -3.03 10.28 11.99
N VAL A 30 -2.67 11.10 11.01
CA VAL A 30 -3.42 11.25 9.77
C VAL A 30 -3.00 10.16 8.79
N TRP A 31 -1.73 10.10 8.39
CA TRP A 31 -1.30 9.26 7.28
C TRP A 31 -0.77 7.87 7.68
N LEU A 32 -0.13 7.73 8.84
CA LEU A 32 0.59 6.51 9.24
C LEU A 32 -0.25 5.54 10.10
N ALA A 33 -0.77 5.99 11.24
CA ALA A 33 -1.36 5.12 12.26
C ALA A 33 -2.54 5.76 12.99
N GLU A 34 -3.32 5.00 13.76
CA GLU A 34 -4.42 5.57 14.58
C GLU A 34 -3.89 6.39 15.76
N HIS A 35 -2.78 5.94 16.33
CA HIS A 35 -2.10 6.57 17.45
C HIS A 35 -0.64 6.80 17.13
N ALA A 36 -0.12 7.92 17.59
CA ALA A 36 1.30 8.24 17.52
C ALA A 36 1.69 9.16 18.68
N GLU A 37 2.91 9.05 19.15
CA GLU A 37 3.54 9.93 20.13
C GLU A 37 4.95 10.25 19.66
N VAL A 38 5.30 11.55 19.66
CA VAL A 38 6.62 12.01 19.26
C VAL A 38 7.09 13.11 20.19
N GLU A 39 8.21 12.86 20.87
CA GLU A 39 8.92 13.80 21.74
C GLU A 39 10.41 13.60 21.52
N LEU A 40 10.96 14.25 20.49
CA LEU A 40 12.37 14.08 20.14
C LEU A 40 13.28 14.70 21.22
N PRO A 41 14.42 14.07 21.55
CA PRO A 41 15.03 12.91 20.86
C PRO A 41 14.65 11.54 21.44
N ASP A 42 13.67 11.48 22.35
CA ASP A 42 13.46 10.30 23.20
C ASP A 42 12.33 9.38 22.71
N THR A 43 11.23 9.96 22.22
CA THR A 43 10.02 9.22 21.90
C THR A 43 9.68 9.32 20.42
N PHE A 44 9.50 8.16 19.79
CA PHE A 44 8.86 7.99 18.49
C PHE A 44 8.11 6.66 18.51
N ALA A 45 6.79 6.73 18.61
CA ALA A 45 5.94 5.57 18.81
C ALA A 45 4.65 5.70 17.99
N PHE A 46 4.16 4.59 17.44
CA PHE A 46 2.89 4.53 16.74
C PHE A 46 2.26 3.13 16.88
N TRP A 47 0.94 3.10 16.99
CA TRP A 47 0.18 1.88 17.22
C TRP A 47 -1.28 2.06 16.79
N GLY A 48 -2.06 1.01 16.99
CA GLY A 48 -3.46 0.93 16.60
C GLY A 48 -3.70 -0.22 15.62
N ARG A 49 -4.96 -0.42 15.28
CA ARG A 49 -5.42 -1.56 14.46
C ARG A 49 -4.82 -1.58 13.06
N THR A 50 -4.39 -0.43 12.57
CA THR A 50 -3.77 -0.30 11.24
C THR A 50 -2.25 -0.42 11.25
N THR A 51 -1.67 -0.88 12.36
CA THR A 51 -0.24 -1.09 12.53
C THR A 51 0.03 -2.58 12.80
N PRO A 52 1.01 -3.21 12.14
CA PRO A 52 1.47 -4.57 12.47
C PRO A 52 1.83 -4.69 13.96
N GLU A 53 1.22 -5.66 14.65
CA GLU A 53 1.32 -5.81 16.12
C GLU A 53 1.01 -4.50 16.88
N GLY A 54 0.03 -3.74 16.41
CA GLY A 54 -0.29 -2.42 16.95
C GLY A 54 -1.14 -2.40 18.23
N ASP A 55 -1.18 -3.47 19.03
CA ASP A 55 -1.89 -3.46 20.32
C ASP A 55 -1.21 -2.55 21.36
N ALA A 56 0.08 -2.28 21.18
CA ALA A 56 0.86 -1.31 21.95
C ALA A 56 1.95 -0.67 21.05
N PRO A 57 2.62 0.41 21.50
CA PRO A 57 3.81 0.89 20.81
C PRO A 57 4.98 -0.08 20.99
N HIS A 58 5.62 -0.43 19.88
CA HIS A 58 6.77 -1.36 19.82
C HIS A 58 8.00 -0.74 19.18
N GLN A 59 8.05 0.59 19.08
CA GLN A 59 9.15 1.32 18.49
C GLN A 59 10.07 1.92 19.55
N ARG A 60 11.36 1.97 19.24
CA ARG A 60 12.37 2.67 20.02
C ARG A 60 13.19 3.54 19.08
N LEU A 61 13.11 4.86 19.28
CA LEU A 61 13.85 5.81 18.45
C LEU A 61 15.36 5.54 18.54
N LEU A 62 16.03 5.49 17.40
CA LEU A 62 17.47 5.29 17.28
C LEU A 62 18.18 6.56 16.82
N HIS A 63 17.54 7.33 15.95
CA HIS A 63 18.09 8.57 15.39
C HIS A 63 16.97 9.44 14.80
N ALA A 64 17.08 10.76 15.00
CA ALA A 64 16.27 11.73 14.29
C ALA A 64 17.08 13.02 14.07
N ASP A 65 17.20 13.45 12.82
CA ASP A 65 17.80 14.74 12.43
C ASP A 65 16.97 15.39 11.31
N GLU A 66 17.45 16.46 10.68
CA GLU A 66 16.71 17.19 9.63
C GLU A 66 16.38 16.38 8.37
N ARG A 67 16.96 15.19 8.18
CA ARG A 67 16.79 14.37 6.96
C ARG A 67 16.41 12.93 7.23
N THR A 68 16.58 12.44 8.46
CA THR A 68 16.46 11.02 8.78
C THR A 68 15.63 10.81 10.03
N VAL A 69 14.76 9.81 10.01
CA VAL A 69 14.14 9.20 11.20
C VAL A 69 14.43 7.70 11.15
N ARG A 70 15.07 7.16 12.18
CA ARG A 70 15.37 5.73 12.29
C ARG A 70 14.95 5.21 13.64
N PHE A 71 14.26 4.08 13.65
CA PHE A 71 13.78 3.44 14.87
C PHE A 71 13.94 1.92 14.78
N ALA A 72 14.15 1.30 15.94
CA ALA A 72 13.97 -0.13 16.11
C ALA A 72 12.47 -0.43 16.24
N TRP A 73 12.02 -1.54 15.68
CA TRP A 73 10.62 -1.98 15.79
C TRP A 73 10.58 -3.47 16.09
N LEU A 74 10.10 -3.82 17.29
CA LEU A 74 9.91 -5.20 17.71
C LEU A 74 8.70 -5.80 17.00
N LEU A 75 8.93 -6.84 16.19
CA LEU A 75 7.88 -7.54 15.44
C LEU A 75 8.13 -9.03 15.51
N ASP A 76 7.14 -9.78 16.01
CA ASP A 76 7.23 -11.24 16.18
C ASP A 76 8.50 -11.62 16.99
N GLY A 77 8.70 -10.90 18.09
CA GLY A 77 9.83 -11.09 19.01
C GLY A 77 11.22 -10.70 18.45
N VAL A 78 11.30 -10.20 17.22
CA VAL A 78 12.55 -9.80 16.55
C VAL A 78 12.67 -8.29 16.47
N GLU A 79 13.78 -7.71 16.93
CA GLU A 79 14.07 -6.29 16.76
C GLU A 79 14.47 -6.02 15.30
N THR A 80 13.55 -5.41 14.55
CA THR A 80 13.81 -4.92 13.20
C THR A 80 14.25 -3.45 13.24
N THR A 81 14.65 -2.89 12.09
CA THR A 81 15.01 -1.48 11.97
C THR A 81 14.35 -0.90 10.73
N THR A 82 13.68 0.22 10.93
CA THR A 82 13.17 1.07 9.85
C THR A 82 13.96 2.38 9.84
N GLU A 83 14.39 2.80 8.67
CA GLU A 83 14.96 4.13 8.44
C GLU A 83 14.18 4.83 7.33
N ILE A 84 13.77 6.08 7.56
CA ILE A 84 13.09 6.94 6.60
C ILE A 84 14.00 8.15 6.38
N GLN A 85 14.47 8.31 5.15
CA GLN A 85 15.30 9.43 4.71
C GLN A 85 14.51 10.31 3.74
N VAL A 86 14.73 11.62 3.81
CA VAL A 86 14.15 12.60 2.88
C VAL A 86 15.22 13.35 2.12
N GLU A 87 15.07 13.42 0.81
CA GLU A 87 15.97 14.12 -0.11
C GLU A 87 15.19 15.08 -0.99
N GLU A 88 15.79 16.24 -1.27
CA GLU A 88 15.17 17.23 -2.16
C GLU A 88 15.33 16.77 -3.61
N GLU A 89 14.22 16.68 -4.34
CA GLU A 89 14.22 16.49 -5.79
C GLU A 89 14.05 17.82 -6.54
N GLY A 90 13.30 18.74 -5.93
CA GLY A 90 13.07 20.10 -6.40
C GLY A 90 12.33 20.92 -5.34
N GLU A 91 12.06 22.19 -5.65
CA GLU A 91 11.51 23.16 -4.68
C GLU A 91 10.21 22.71 -3.99
N ALA A 92 9.37 21.95 -4.71
CA ALA A 92 8.10 21.40 -4.22
C ALA A 92 8.03 19.87 -4.32
N SER A 93 9.17 19.16 -4.39
CA SER A 93 9.22 17.71 -4.51
C SER A 93 10.30 17.09 -3.63
N THR A 94 9.93 16.02 -2.92
CA THR A 94 10.80 15.28 -2.00
C THR A 94 10.80 13.79 -2.37
N ILE A 95 11.99 13.19 -2.41
CA ILE A 95 12.15 11.72 -2.41
C ILE A 95 12.16 11.26 -0.96
N VAL A 96 11.26 10.34 -0.62
CA VAL A 96 11.29 9.60 0.64
C VAL A 96 11.86 8.21 0.36
N THR A 97 13.00 7.88 0.97
CA THR A 97 13.61 6.55 0.90
C THR A 97 13.40 5.84 2.22
N LEU A 98 12.68 4.72 2.19
CA LEU A 98 12.43 3.85 3.32
C LEU A 98 13.27 2.59 3.22
N SER A 99 13.98 2.25 4.29
CA SER A 99 14.74 1.01 4.45
C SER A 99 14.16 0.20 5.62
N GLN A 100 13.97 -1.10 5.41
CA GLN A 100 13.41 -2.02 6.41
C GLN A 100 14.26 -3.29 6.47
N THR A 101 14.81 -3.59 7.64
CA THR A 101 15.51 -4.86 7.87
C THR A 101 14.54 -5.99 8.19
N HIS A 102 14.99 -7.23 8.06
CA HIS A 102 14.23 -8.45 8.42
C HIS A 102 12.91 -8.65 7.65
N PHE A 103 12.83 -8.09 6.44
CA PHE A 103 11.84 -8.49 5.46
C PHE A 103 12.33 -9.73 4.71
N ASP A 104 11.46 -10.73 4.56
CA ASP A 104 11.68 -11.93 3.75
C ASP A 104 10.41 -12.20 2.92
N PHE A 105 10.57 -12.38 1.61
CA PHE A 105 9.45 -12.72 0.73
C PHE A 105 8.84 -14.09 1.06
N GLN A 106 9.58 -14.99 1.70
CA GLN A 106 9.01 -16.25 2.20
C GLN A 106 7.95 -16.02 3.28
N ASP A 107 8.10 -15.00 4.13
CA ASP A 107 7.09 -14.64 5.13
C ASP A 107 5.82 -14.09 4.45
N VAL A 108 5.95 -13.44 3.29
CA VAL A 108 4.81 -13.00 2.46
C VAL A 108 3.99 -14.19 1.97
N ILE A 109 4.67 -15.21 1.43
CA ILE A 109 4.03 -16.40 0.84
C ILE A 109 3.41 -17.28 1.92
N THR A 110 4.14 -17.51 3.01
CA THR A 110 3.75 -18.49 4.03
C THR A 110 2.85 -17.90 5.11
N GLY A 111 2.88 -16.57 5.31
CA GLY A 111 2.25 -15.91 6.45
C GLY A 111 2.85 -16.35 7.79
N ALA A 112 4.08 -16.86 7.80
CA ALA A 112 4.72 -17.41 9.01
C ALA A 112 5.09 -16.34 10.04
N SER A 113 5.25 -15.10 9.60
CA SER A 113 5.57 -13.95 10.46
C SER A 113 4.81 -12.71 9.99
N ILE A 114 4.45 -11.84 10.95
CA ILE A 114 3.88 -10.53 10.65
C ILE A 114 4.81 -9.68 9.77
N ARG A 115 6.12 -9.92 9.82
CA ARG A 115 7.11 -9.18 9.00
C ARG A 115 6.88 -9.34 7.49
N GLY A 116 6.18 -10.40 7.06
CA GLY A 116 5.76 -10.57 5.67
C GLY A 116 4.84 -9.46 5.14
N VAL A 117 4.20 -8.66 6.01
CA VAL A 117 3.34 -7.55 5.58
C VAL A 117 4.11 -6.24 5.37
N LEU A 118 5.38 -6.16 5.77
CA LEU A 118 6.10 -4.88 5.87
C LEU A 118 6.25 -4.15 4.53
N GLN A 119 6.38 -4.88 3.42
CA GLN A 119 6.43 -4.27 2.09
C GLN A 119 5.13 -3.52 1.76
N THR A 120 3.99 -4.18 1.93
CA THR A 120 2.69 -3.59 1.56
C THR A 120 2.20 -2.60 2.61
N TYR A 121 2.55 -2.80 3.89
CA TYR A 121 2.36 -1.80 4.94
C TYR A 121 3.07 -0.48 4.61
N TRP A 122 4.37 -0.53 4.31
CA TRP A 122 5.13 0.67 4.00
C TRP A 122 4.75 1.29 2.66
N GLY A 123 4.40 0.47 1.65
CA GLY A 123 3.81 0.96 0.41
C GLY A 123 2.54 1.77 0.68
N GLN A 124 1.58 1.19 1.41
CA GLN A 124 0.35 1.88 1.78
C GLN A 124 0.61 3.15 2.60
N ALA A 125 1.52 3.11 3.57
CA ALA A 125 1.84 4.27 4.39
C ALA A 125 2.43 5.42 3.55
N LEU A 126 3.33 5.13 2.61
CA LEU A 126 3.91 6.13 1.71
C LEU A 126 2.89 6.67 0.70
N MET A 127 1.94 5.85 0.25
CA MET A 127 0.80 6.31 -0.54
C MET A 127 -0.07 7.30 0.23
N ASN A 128 -0.41 6.98 1.49
CA ASN A 128 -1.17 7.89 2.35
C ASN A 128 -0.42 9.20 2.63
N LEU A 129 0.90 9.15 2.77
CA LEU A 129 1.74 10.34 2.90
C LEU A 129 1.64 11.21 1.63
N ALA A 130 1.71 10.61 0.44
CA ALA A 130 1.53 11.32 -0.82
C ALA A 130 0.13 11.92 -0.94
N GLU A 131 -0.94 11.14 -0.71
CA GLU A 131 -2.33 11.60 -0.74
C GLU A 131 -2.59 12.75 0.25
N HIS A 132 -1.95 12.72 1.43
CA HIS A 132 -2.03 13.79 2.42
C HIS A 132 -1.52 15.12 1.85
N PHE A 133 -0.35 15.13 1.20
CA PHE A 133 0.21 16.33 0.58
C PHE A 133 -0.48 16.73 -0.72
N GLU A 134 -1.15 15.79 -1.40
CA GLU A 134 -2.05 16.07 -2.53
C GLU A 134 -3.40 16.67 -2.07
N GLY A 135 -3.68 16.71 -0.77
CA GLY A 135 -4.94 17.21 -0.21
C GLY A 135 -6.14 16.30 -0.51
N ARG A 136 -5.89 15.01 -0.74
CA ARG A 136 -6.90 14.02 -1.13
C ARG A 136 -7.41 13.24 0.09
N GLU A 137 -8.59 12.66 -0.06
CA GLU A 137 -9.08 11.68 0.91
C GLU A 137 -8.17 10.46 0.90
N LEU A 138 -7.62 10.12 2.06
CA LEU A 138 -6.69 9.00 2.20
C LEU A 138 -7.38 7.67 1.91
N THR A 139 -6.67 6.81 1.19
CA THR A 139 -7.09 5.44 0.99
C THR A 139 -7.12 4.69 2.34
N PRO A 140 -8.17 3.88 2.62
CA PRO A 140 -8.26 3.14 3.88
C PRO A 140 -7.03 2.27 4.12
N ARG A 141 -6.54 2.28 5.37
CA ARG A 141 -5.45 1.39 5.81
C ARG A 141 -5.96 -0.03 6.05
N ALA A 142 -5.08 -1.02 5.92
CA ALA A 142 -5.42 -2.39 6.35
C ALA A 142 -5.68 -2.42 7.86
N ASP A 143 -6.79 -3.01 8.29
CA ASP A 143 -7.08 -3.30 9.71
C ASP A 143 -6.58 -4.71 10.04
N TYR A 144 -5.50 -4.80 10.81
CA TYR A 144 -4.86 -6.04 11.23
C TYR A 144 -5.62 -6.79 12.35
N SER A 145 -6.74 -6.23 12.81
CA SER A 145 -7.64 -6.84 13.79
C SER A 145 -8.98 -7.31 13.18
N ALA A 146 -9.28 -6.93 11.94
CA ALA A 146 -10.54 -7.23 11.29
C ALA A 146 -10.57 -8.64 10.70
N SER A 147 -11.69 -9.33 10.91
CA SER A 147 -11.98 -10.63 10.27
C SER A 147 -12.64 -10.49 8.90
N ASP A 148 -13.03 -9.28 8.52
CA ASP A 148 -13.60 -8.94 7.22
C ASP A 148 -12.66 -7.96 6.51
N MET A 149 -12.35 -8.25 5.25
CA MET A 149 -11.44 -7.45 4.44
C MET A 149 -12.25 -6.76 3.35
N ARG A 150 -12.77 -5.59 3.72
CA ARG A 150 -13.58 -4.74 2.85
C ARG A 150 -13.10 -3.30 2.93
N ALA A 151 -13.01 -2.63 1.80
CA ALA A 151 -12.72 -1.20 1.72
C ALA A 151 -13.58 -0.55 0.64
N GLU A 152 -13.86 0.73 0.83
CA GLU A 152 -14.63 1.52 -0.12
C GLU A 152 -13.88 2.83 -0.38
N VAL A 153 -13.76 3.19 -1.65
CA VAL A 153 -13.17 4.46 -2.08
C VAL A 153 -14.02 5.10 -3.17
N THR A 154 -13.91 6.42 -3.33
CA THR A 154 -14.47 7.13 -4.47
C THR A 154 -13.35 7.49 -5.44
N ILE A 155 -13.61 7.31 -6.73
CA ILE A 155 -12.71 7.66 -7.83
C ILE A 155 -13.39 8.70 -8.73
N ASP A 156 -12.69 9.80 -9.05
CA ASP A 156 -13.20 10.85 -9.96
C ASP A 156 -13.12 10.45 -11.45
N ALA A 157 -13.70 9.30 -11.76
CA ALA A 157 -13.83 8.78 -13.12
C ALA A 157 -15.10 7.93 -13.25
N SER A 158 -15.60 7.78 -14.48
CA SER A 158 -16.77 6.94 -14.75
C SER A 158 -16.47 5.46 -14.52
N PRO A 159 -17.47 4.63 -14.18
CA PRO A 159 -17.26 3.20 -13.95
C PRO A 159 -16.59 2.50 -15.13
N ASP A 160 -16.94 2.88 -16.36
CA ASP A 160 -16.30 2.33 -17.56
C ASP A 160 -14.79 2.60 -17.62
N LYS A 161 -14.34 3.81 -17.26
CA LYS A 161 -12.91 4.14 -17.25
C LYS A 161 -12.17 3.38 -16.17
N VAL A 162 -12.71 3.38 -14.96
CA VAL A 162 -12.12 2.63 -13.83
C VAL A 162 -12.06 1.14 -14.16
N PHE A 163 -13.14 0.59 -14.74
CA PHE A 163 -13.20 -0.81 -15.12
C PHE A 163 -12.15 -1.16 -16.17
N GLN A 164 -11.98 -0.35 -17.23
CA GLN A 164 -10.91 -0.57 -18.21
C GLN A 164 -9.54 -0.57 -17.55
N SER A 165 -9.27 0.37 -16.64
CA SER A 165 -8.02 0.42 -15.88
C SER A 165 -7.81 -0.75 -14.92
N LEU A 166 -8.80 -1.60 -14.65
CA LEU A 166 -8.66 -2.81 -13.85
C LEU A 166 -8.38 -4.08 -14.67
N ILE A 167 -8.72 -4.08 -15.96
CA ILE A 167 -8.68 -5.30 -16.80
C ILE A 167 -7.79 -5.21 -18.04
N ASP A 168 -7.37 -4.00 -18.43
CA ASP A 168 -6.44 -3.80 -19.53
C ASP A 168 -4.99 -3.97 -19.05
N SER A 169 -4.24 -4.84 -19.72
CA SER A 169 -2.88 -5.20 -19.27
C SER A 169 -1.92 -4.01 -19.30
N ASP A 170 -2.04 -3.15 -20.31
CA ASP A 170 -1.16 -1.99 -20.47
C ASP A 170 -1.50 -0.93 -19.42
N ALA A 171 -2.78 -0.64 -19.22
CA ALA A 171 -3.23 0.29 -18.20
C ALA A 171 -2.83 -0.16 -16.79
N VAL A 172 -3.09 -1.43 -16.43
CA VAL A 172 -2.70 -1.96 -15.12
C VAL A 172 -1.19 -1.93 -14.95
N THR A 173 -0.41 -2.33 -15.96
CA THR A 173 1.06 -2.26 -15.90
C THR A 173 1.54 -0.83 -15.66
N GLU A 174 0.93 0.15 -16.33
CA GLU A 174 1.30 1.56 -16.21
C GLU A 174 1.07 2.08 -14.78
N TRP A 175 -0.15 1.98 -14.25
CA TRP A 175 -0.43 2.55 -12.92
C TRP A 175 0.09 1.70 -11.77
N PHE A 176 0.19 0.38 -11.94
CA PHE A 176 0.69 -0.50 -10.88
C PHE A 176 2.23 -0.48 -10.78
N GLY A 177 2.93 -0.09 -11.86
CA GLY A 177 4.40 0.01 -11.87
C GLY A 177 5.11 -1.35 -11.90
N PHE A 178 4.41 -2.43 -12.25
CA PHE A 178 4.97 -3.77 -12.43
C PHE A 178 4.26 -4.46 -13.59
N PRO A 179 4.95 -5.31 -14.40
CA PRO A 179 4.33 -5.96 -15.55
C PRO A 179 3.13 -6.81 -15.16
N ILE A 180 1.97 -6.56 -15.76
CA ILE A 180 0.76 -7.35 -15.58
C ILE A 180 0.30 -7.88 -16.94
N GLU A 181 -0.12 -9.15 -16.98
CA GLU A 181 -0.75 -9.75 -18.16
C GLU A 181 -2.10 -10.36 -17.75
N ILE A 182 -3.15 -9.97 -18.49
CA ILE A 182 -4.55 -10.29 -18.19
C ILE A 182 -5.20 -10.86 -19.44
N GLU A 183 -5.92 -11.97 -19.28
CA GLU A 183 -6.90 -12.46 -20.25
C GLU A 183 -8.30 -12.01 -19.76
N PRO A 184 -8.87 -10.91 -20.29
CA PRO A 184 -10.04 -10.26 -19.71
C PRO A 184 -11.36 -10.93 -20.13
N HIS A 185 -11.50 -12.21 -19.76
CA HIS A 185 -12.75 -12.97 -19.89
C HIS A 185 -12.89 -13.94 -18.72
N VAL A 186 -14.12 -14.36 -18.41
CA VAL A 186 -14.36 -15.40 -17.38
C VAL A 186 -13.56 -16.66 -17.72
N GLY A 187 -12.87 -17.21 -16.72
CA GLY A 187 -11.94 -18.32 -16.85
C GLY A 187 -10.56 -17.96 -17.39
N GLY A 188 -10.34 -16.70 -17.78
CA GLY A 188 -9.03 -16.17 -18.15
C GLY A 188 -8.11 -16.02 -16.94
N ARG A 189 -6.85 -15.67 -17.20
CA ARG A 189 -5.78 -15.59 -16.20
C ARG A 189 -5.37 -14.14 -15.93
N PHE A 190 -4.90 -13.89 -14.71
CA PHE A 190 -4.25 -12.66 -14.30
C PHE A 190 -2.90 -13.04 -13.68
N ALA A 191 -1.80 -12.51 -14.22
CA ALA A 191 -0.46 -12.79 -13.73
C ALA A 191 0.32 -11.50 -13.44
N MET A 192 0.92 -11.47 -12.25
CA MET A 192 1.92 -10.47 -11.91
C MET A 192 3.28 -10.95 -12.42
N GLY A 193 3.90 -10.18 -13.31
CA GLY A 193 5.17 -10.51 -13.96
C GLY A 193 5.02 -11.25 -15.29
N GLY A 194 3.78 -11.41 -15.79
CA GLY A 194 3.46 -12.07 -17.05
C GLY A 194 3.13 -13.56 -16.91
N LEU A 195 2.26 -14.08 -17.79
CA LEU A 195 1.72 -15.44 -17.73
C LEU A 195 2.80 -16.53 -17.91
N ALA A 196 3.90 -16.20 -18.59
CA ALA A 196 5.02 -17.11 -18.76
C ALA A 196 5.86 -17.29 -17.48
N ASN A 197 5.81 -16.31 -16.57
CA ASN A 197 6.61 -16.28 -15.34
C ASN A 197 5.82 -16.68 -14.10
N ASP A 198 4.50 -16.84 -14.21
CA ASP A 198 3.62 -17.24 -13.12
C ASP A 198 3.13 -18.69 -13.32
N PRO A 199 3.62 -19.65 -12.51
CA PRO A 199 3.18 -21.04 -12.61
C PRO A 199 1.74 -21.25 -12.13
N ASN A 200 1.17 -20.33 -11.34
CA ASN A 200 -0.17 -20.45 -10.77
C ASN A 200 -0.90 -19.10 -10.82
N PRO A 201 -1.20 -18.57 -12.02
CA PRO A 201 -1.83 -17.28 -12.16
C PRO A 201 -3.25 -17.29 -11.58
N ALA A 202 -3.68 -16.13 -11.10
CA ALA A 202 -5.04 -15.94 -10.62
C ALA A 202 -6.05 -16.13 -11.75
N LYS A 203 -7.26 -16.56 -11.41
CA LYS A 203 -8.33 -16.83 -12.39
C LYS A 203 -9.43 -15.80 -12.31
N VAL A 204 -9.85 -15.29 -13.47
CA VAL A 204 -11.02 -14.42 -13.59
C VAL A 204 -12.28 -15.25 -13.34
N LEU A 205 -12.99 -14.94 -12.25
CA LEU A 205 -14.24 -15.60 -11.89
C LEU A 205 -15.46 -14.85 -12.46
N GLU A 206 -15.49 -13.54 -12.30
CA GLU A 206 -16.57 -12.65 -12.77
C GLU A 206 -15.97 -11.48 -13.51
N LEU A 207 -16.62 -11.08 -14.61
CA LEU A 207 -16.27 -9.92 -15.40
C LEU A 207 -17.55 -9.35 -16.02
N GLU A 208 -18.10 -8.35 -15.34
CA GLU A 208 -19.27 -7.58 -15.75
C GLU A 208 -18.82 -6.14 -16.05
N PRO A 209 -18.73 -5.74 -17.34
CA PRO A 209 -18.25 -4.43 -17.74
C PRO A 209 -18.90 -3.28 -16.96
N GLY A 210 -18.06 -2.41 -16.39
CA GLY A 210 -18.46 -1.23 -15.63
C GLY A 210 -19.12 -1.53 -14.27
N ARG A 211 -19.16 -2.79 -13.81
CA ARG A 211 -19.90 -3.19 -12.61
C ARG A 211 -19.12 -4.11 -11.66
N LYS A 212 -18.47 -5.16 -12.16
CA LYS A 212 -17.85 -6.16 -11.29
C LYS A 212 -16.69 -6.88 -11.95
N PHE A 213 -15.61 -7.05 -11.21
CA PHE A 213 -14.46 -7.87 -11.58
C PHE A 213 -14.02 -8.68 -10.37
N SER A 214 -13.72 -9.97 -10.52
CA SER A 214 -13.19 -10.76 -9.41
C SER A 214 -12.17 -11.80 -9.85
N LEU A 215 -11.16 -11.99 -9.01
CA LEU A 215 -10.02 -12.88 -9.23
C LEU A 215 -9.91 -13.89 -8.09
N ASP A 216 -9.70 -15.16 -8.43
CA ASP A 216 -9.30 -16.21 -7.50
C ASP A 216 -7.77 -16.31 -7.45
N TRP A 217 -7.18 -16.00 -6.29
CA TRP A 217 -5.75 -16.06 -6.05
C TRP A 217 -5.29 -17.39 -5.44
N GLY A 218 -6.21 -18.35 -5.25
CA GLY A 218 -5.94 -19.61 -4.55
C GLY A 218 -5.91 -19.42 -3.03
N ALA A 219 -4.76 -19.64 -2.39
CA ALA A 219 -4.66 -19.59 -0.93
C ALA A 219 -5.01 -18.22 -0.30
N PRO A 220 -4.63 -17.07 -0.90
CA PRO A 220 -5.10 -15.76 -0.45
C PRO A 220 -6.61 -15.55 -0.61
N GLY A 221 -7.32 -16.38 -1.39
CA GLY A 221 -8.76 -16.29 -1.61
C GLY A 221 -9.15 -15.44 -2.81
N ILE A 222 -10.39 -14.95 -2.80
CA ILE A 222 -11.02 -14.21 -3.90
C ILE A 222 -10.97 -12.71 -3.60
N GLY A 223 -10.36 -11.95 -4.51
CA GLY A 223 -10.45 -10.49 -4.54
C GLY A 223 -11.56 -10.03 -5.49
N ALA A 224 -12.41 -9.11 -5.06
CA ALA A 224 -13.51 -8.57 -5.86
C ALA A 224 -13.53 -7.04 -5.84
N TRP A 225 -13.78 -6.46 -7.02
CA TRP A 225 -13.94 -5.04 -7.29
C TRP A 225 -15.38 -4.82 -7.78
N GLU A 226 -16.19 -4.12 -7.00
CA GLU A 226 -17.57 -3.77 -7.33
C GLU A 226 -17.67 -2.27 -7.57
N LEU A 227 -18.23 -1.88 -8.71
CA LEU A 227 -18.28 -0.50 -9.19
C LEU A 227 -19.71 0.00 -9.25
N GLU A 228 -19.97 1.14 -8.62
CA GLU A 228 -21.24 1.85 -8.70
C GLU A 228 -21.02 3.30 -9.16
N GLY A 229 -21.67 3.68 -10.27
CA GLY A 229 -21.53 5.01 -10.85
C GLY A 229 -22.54 6.02 -10.32
N SER A 230 -22.08 7.21 -9.99
CA SER A 230 -22.94 8.37 -9.68
C SER A 230 -22.23 9.67 -10.03
N GLU A 231 -22.93 10.59 -10.72
CA GLU A 231 -22.43 11.94 -11.03
C GLU A 231 -21.06 11.97 -11.73
N GLY A 232 -20.76 10.99 -12.59
CA GLY A 232 -19.47 10.90 -13.30
C GLY A 232 -18.33 10.31 -12.46
N ARG A 233 -18.59 9.97 -11.19
CA ARG A 233 -17.66 9.33 -10.25
C ARG A 233 -18.02 7.86 -10.05
N THR A 234 -17.06 7.10 -9.53
CA THR A 234 -17.23 5.67 -9.23
C THR A 234 -17.01 5.44 -7.74
N ARG A 235 -17.98 4.83 -7.07
CA ARG A 235 -17.76 4.17 -5.80
C ARG A 235 -17.20 2.79 -6.10
N LEU A 236 -15.96 2.54 -5.68
CA LEU A 236 -15.30 1.25 -5.80
C LEU A 236 -15.30 0.57 -4.44
N THR A 237 -15.92 -0.60 -4.38
CA THR A 237 -15.86 -1.50 -3.23
C THR A 237 -14.86 -2.61 -3.53
N LEU A 238 -13.92 -2.80 -2.62
CA LEU A 238 -12.95 -3.88 -2.60
C LEU A 238 -13.36 -4.90 -1.54
N VAL A 239 -13.33 -6.18 -1.89
CA VAL A 239 -13.58 -7.28 -0.95
C VAL A 239 -12.54 -8.37 -1.15
N GLN A 240 -11.89 -8.81 -0.08
CA GLN A 240 -11.11 -10.05 -0.04
C GLN A 240 -11.91 -11.09 0.75
N SER A 241 -12.10 -12.28 0.19
CA SER A 241 -12.95 -13.33 0.78
C SER A 241 -12.41 -14.74 0.50
N GLY A 242 -13.01 -15.77 1.09
CA GLY A 242 -12.64 -17.17 0.81
C GLY A 242 -11.26 -17.60 1.33
N PHE A 243 -10.61 -16.77 2.14
CA PHE A 243 -9.32 -17.06 2.78
C PHE A 243 -9.48 -17.80 4.12
N ASP A 244 -8.39 -18.39 4.60
CA ASP A 244 -8.31 -18.96 5.95
C ASP A 244 -8.33 -17.85 7.00
N ALA A 245 -9.45 -17.66 7.71
CA ALA A 245 -9.58 -16.61 8.71
C ALA A 245 -8.59 -16.74 9.88
N ALA A 246 -8.01 -17.93 10.12
CA ALA A 246 -6.95 -18.10 11.11
C ALA A 246 -5.59 -17.58 10.62
N ARG A 247 -5.44 -17.38 9.31
CA ARG A 247 -4.26 -16.81 8.65
C ARG A 247 -4.68 -15.80 7.58
N PRO A 248 -5.22 -14.64 7.97
CA PRO A 248 -5.72 -13.67 7.02
C PRO A 248 -4.61 -13.18 6.07
N PRO A 249 -4.90 -12.96 4.78
CA PRO A 249 -3.90 -12.60 3.77
C PRO A 249 -3.55 -11.12 3.83
N TYR A 250 -3.13 -10.61 4.99
CA TYR A 250 -2.89 -9.18 5.21
C TYR A 250 -1.88 -8.57 4.24
N ALA A 251 -0.84 -9.32 3.85
CA ALA A 251 0.13 -8.84 2.87
C ALA A 251 -0.55 -8.56 1.51
N ALA A 252 -1.35 -9.49 1.00
CA ALA A 252 -2.09 -9.33 -0.25
C ALA A 252 -3.16 -8.23 -0.15
N TRP A 253 -3.90 -8.18 0.96
CA TRP A 253 -4.90 -7.14 1.22
C TRP A 253 -4.27 -5.74 1.26
N GLY A 254 -3.17 -5.57 1.99
CA GLY A 254 -2.40 -4.32 2.01
C GLY A 254 -1.88 -3.94 0.61
N GLY A 255 -1.50 -4.92 -0.21
CA GLY A 255 -1.10 -4.71 -1.60
C GLY A 255 -2.24 -4.17 -2.46
N ILE A 256 -3.44 -4.74 -2.34
CA ILE A 256 -4.65 -4.26 -3.02
C ILE A 256 -4.96 -2.80 -2.61
N LEU A 257 -4.88 -2.50 -1.31
CA LEU A 257 -5.14 -1.14 -0.81
C LEU A 257 -4.06 -0.13 -1.24
N SER A 258 -2.78 -0.53 -1.28
CA SER A 258 -1.72 0.33 -1.84
C SER A 258 -1.95 0.56 -3.34
N GLY A 259 -2.35 -0.48 -4.08
CA GLY A 259 -2.64 -0.39 -5.51
C GLY A 259 -3.84 0.51 -5.80
N VAL A 260 -4.92 0.43 -5.00
CA VAL A 260 -6.10 1.29 -5.23
C VAL A 260 -5.79 2.77 -5.02
N ALA A 261 -4.90 3.11 -4.09
CA ALA A 261 -4.45 4.49 -3.92
C ALA A 261 -3.80 5.02 -5.21
N GLU A 262 -2.98 4.21 -5.88
CA GLU A 262 -2.33 4.59 -7.13
C GLU A 262 -3.30 4.59 -8.32
N LEU A 263 -4.24 3.64 -8.38
CA LEU A 263 -5.34 3.65 -9.36
C LEU A 263 -6.19 4.94 -9.24
N ARG A 264 -6.50 5.38 -8.01
CA ARG A 264 -7.18 6.66 -7.80
C ARG A 264 -6.34 7.81 -8.33
N ARG A 265 -5.04 7.84 -8.02
CA ARG A 265 -4.09 8.85 -8.53
C ARG A 265 -4.06 8.90 -10.04
N TYR A 266 -4.02 7.75 -10.69
CA TYR A 266 -4.00 7.61 -12.15
C TYR A 266 -5.18 8.31 -12.84
N HIS A 267 -6.34 8.35 -12.17
CA HIS A 267 -7.52 9.03 -12.69
C HIS A 267 -7.67 10.50 -12.24
N GLU A 268 -7.14 10.85 -11.06
CA GLU A 268 -7.46 12.13 -10.40
C GLU A 268 -6.34 13.17 -10.48
N VAL A 269 -5.08 12.74 -10.64
CA VAL A 269 -3.92 13.64 -10.63
C VAL A 269 -3.60 14.09 -12.05
N PRO A 270 -3.66 15.40 -12.36
CA PRO A 270 -3.21 15.92 -13.65
C PRO A 270 -1.73 15.65 -13.87
N ASP A 271 -1.33 15.31 -15.10
CA ASP A 271 0.05 14.94 -15.46
C ASP A 271 0.64 13.88 -14.52
N TRP A 272 -0.20 12.90 -14.17
CA TRP A 272 0.10 11.83 -13.22
C TRP A 272 1.47 11.20 -13.47
N ARG A 273 2.16 10.91 -12.37
CA ARG A 273 3.39 10.13 -12.32
C ARG A 273 3.30 9.15 -11.15
N PRO A 274 3.92 7.96 -11.27
CA PRO A 274 4.04 7.02 -10.17
C PRO A 274 4.63 7.69 -8.93
N VAL A 275 4.03 7.42 -7.76
CA VAL A 275 4.64 7.76 -6.47
C VAL A 275 5.91 6.95 -6.28
N PHE A 276 5.84 5.63 -6.52
CA PHE A 276 6.97 4.76 -6.31
C PHE A 276 8.00 4.89 -7.42
N LEU A 277 9.27 4.78 -7.03
CA LEU A 277 10.42 4.84 -7.91
C LEU A 277 11.15 3.50 -7.88
N ASP A 278 11.83 3.19 -8.96
CA ASP A 278 12.75 2.06 -8.99
C ASP A 278 13.77 2.17 -7.85
N ALA A 279 14.11 1.02 -7.27
CA ALA A 279 15.22 0.91 -6.33
C ALA A 279 16.50 1.41 -7.03
N ALA A 280 17.26 2.26 -6.32
CA ALA A 280 18.48 2.87 -6.83
C ALA A 280 19.65 1.87 -6.91
#